data_AF-A0A1Z9B721-F1
#
_entry.id   AF-A0A1Z9B721-F1
#
_cell.length_a   1.000
_cell.length_b   1.000
_cell.length_c   1.000
_cell.angle_alpha   90.00
_cell.angle_beta   90.00
_cell.angle_gamma   90.00
#
_symmetry.space_group_name_H-M   'P 1'
#
loop_
_entity.id
_entity.type
_entity.pdbx_description
1 polymer ?
#
loop_
_entity_poly.entity_id
_entity_poly.type
_entity_poly.pdbx_seq_one_letter_code
_entity_poly.pdbx_strand_id
1 'polypeptide(L)'
;MVNLLSSQSVISQEVEGIEEDEQEQNNFGKPIRPVQNSTFYPDEDSDSGMDKCLVADFRYLALNTSDPIKRMKKAENWVKNNSKYCNIAKLVSIRNNRAQWLGTSDSATIDAELGRQLEIAGDSSLEMQAALYGLKLPPQDEDEDQE
;
A
#
# COMPACT_ATOMS: atom_id res chain seq x y z
N MET A 1 14.66 -84.17 -16.09
CA MET A 1 13.65 -83.09 -16.22
C MET A 1 14.33 -81.95 -16.97
N VAL A 2 14.09 -81.83 -18.29
CA VAL A 2 13.10 -80.93 -18.96
C VAL A 2 13.64 -79.48 -19.00
N ASN A 3 14.27 -79.08 -20.12
CA ASN A 3 13.79 -78.19 -21.22
C ASN A 3 14.00 -76.69 -20.90
N LEU A 4 14.76 -75.88 -21.68
CA LEU A 4 14.67 -75.41 -23.08
C LEU A 4 14.07 -73.97 -23.15
N LEU A 5 14.76 -73.11 -23.92
CA LEU A 5 14.27 -71.93 -24.68
C LEU A 5 14.01 -70.63 -23.88
N SER A 6 14.11 -69.41 -24.42
CA SER A 6 14.64 -68.82 -25.67
C SER A 6 14.26 -67.33 -25.65
N SER A 7 14.93 -66.54 -26.49
CA SER A 7 14.47 -65.27 -27.12
C SER A 7 14.91 -63.97 -26.41
N GLN A 8 15.98 -63.29 -26.88
CA GLN A 8 16.05 -62.32 -28.01
C GLN A 8 15.22 -61.04 -27.75
N SER A 9 15.83 -59.88 -27.46
CA SER A 9 16.41 -58.88 -28.38
C SER A 9 15.38 -58.12 -29.23
N VAL A 10 15.20 -56.82 -28.97
CA VAL A 10 14.90 -55.80 -30.01
C VAL A 10 15.50 -54.43 -29.62
N ILE A 11 16.34 -53.91 -30.50
CA ILE A 11 16.79 -52.51 -30.65
C ILE A 11 15.84 -51.84 -31.66
N SER A 12 15.50 -50.55 -31.50
CA SER A 12 15.20 -49.52 -32.56
C SER A 12 14.43 -48.35 -31.94
N GLN A 13 14.99 -47.13 -31.88
CA GLN A 13 15.00 -46.02 -32.86
C GLN A 13 13.81 -45.02 -32.73
N GLU A 14 14.20 -43.77 -32.48
CA GLU A 14 13.66 -42.43 -32.80
C GLU A 14 12.19 -42.26 -33.23
N VAL A 15 11.51 -41.30 -32.58
CA VAL A 15 10.52 -40.42 -33.23
C VAL A 15 10.69 -39.01 -32.65
N GLU A 16 11.12 -38.07 -33.50
CA GLU A 16 10.95 -36.63 -33.29
C GLU A 16 9.45 -36.30 -33.26
N GLY A 17 9.01 -35.59 -32.23
CA GLY A 17 7.69 -34.99 -32.14
C GLY A 17 7.83 -33.54 -31.72
N ILE A 18 7.61 -32.64 -32.67
CA ILE A 18 7.33 -31.23 -32.41
C ILE A 18 5.91 -31.18 -31.85
N GLU A 19 5.75 -30.74 -30.61
CA GLU A 19 4.45 -30.30 -30.10
C GLU A 19 4.59 -28.87 -29.56
N GLU A 20 3.72 -28.03 -30.10
CA GLU A 20 3.58 -26.60 -29.88
C GLU A 20 2.98 -26.35 -28.50
N ASP A 21 3.71 -25.74 -27.57
CA ASP A 21 3.12 -25.18 -26.36
C ASP A 21 3.14 -23.65 -26.43
N GLU A 22 1.99 -23.15 -26.86
CA GLU A 22 1.35 -21.88 -26.57
C GLU A 22 2.22 -20.84 -25.83
N GLN A 23 2.67 -19.83 -26.58
CA GLN A 23 3.11 -18.57 -25.98
C GLN A 23 1.91 -17.87 -25.33
N GLU A 24 1.59 -18.26 -24.11
CA GLU A 24 0.70 -17.53 -23.23
C GLU A 24 1.41 -16.20 -22.91
N GLN A 25 1.02 -15.16 -23.64
CA GLN A 25 1.45 -13.80 -23.39
C GLN A 25 1.02 -13.43 -21.97
N ASN A 26 1.96 -13.52 -21.03
CA ASN A 26 1.81 -13.05 -19.66
C ASN A 26 1.72 -11.51 -19.63
N ASN A 27 0.66 -10.96 -20.21
CA ASN A 27 0.17 -9.63 -19.95
C ASN A 27 -0.77 -9.69 -18.73
N PHE A 28 -0.22 -10.09 -17.58
CA PHE A 28 -0.62 -9.50 -16.30
C PHE A 28 0.01 -8.10 -16.26
N GLY A 29 -0.38 -7.18 -17.14
CA GLY A 29 -1.73 -6.63 -17.15
C GLY A 29 -1.73 -5.61 -16.02
N LYS A 30 -1.34 -4.37 -16.35
CA LYS A 30 -1.24 -3.23 -15.44
C LYS A 30 -2.43 -3.24 -14.46
N PRO A 31 -2.22 -2.86 -13.17
CA PRO A 31 -3.29 -2.89 -12.17
C PRO A 31 -4.59 -2.36 -12.76
N ILE A 32 -5.69 -3.12 -12.60
CA ILE A 32 -7.02 -2.67 -13.02
C ILE A 32 -7.37 -1.47 -12.14
N ARG A 33 -6.93 -0.29 -12.56
CA ARG A 33 -7.45 0.96 -12.05
C ARG A 33 -8.87 1.07 -12.64
N PRO A 34 -9.91 1.31 -11.82
CA PRO A 34 -11.16 1.85 -12.36
C PRO A 34 -10.77 3.03 -13.23
N VAL A 35 -11.28 3.12 -14.47
CA VAL A 35 -10.97 4.21 -15.39
C VAL A 35 -11.16 5.52 -14.63
N GLN A 36 -10.06 6.12 -14.18
CA GLN A 36 -10.09 7.37 -13.44
C GLN A 36 -10.44 8.39 -14.51
N ASN A 37 -11.66 8.93 -14.45
CA ASN A 37 -11.99 10.13 -15.21
C ASN A 37 -10.90 11.18 -14.89
N SER A 38 -10.16 11.65 -15.89
CA SER A 38 -9.09 12.64 -15.71
C SER A 38 -9.56 13.95 -15.09
N THR A 39 -10.88 14.19 -15.07
CA THR A 39 -11.51 15.32 -14.39
C THR A 39 -11.55 15.13 -12.87
N PHE A 40 -11.45 13.89 -12.36
CA PHE A 40 -11.63 13.58 -10.94
C PHE A 40 -10.30 13.38 -10.20
N TYR A 41 -9.28 12.82 -10.86
CA TYR A 41 -7.91 12.74 -10.35
C TYR A 41 -6.91 12.86 -11.53
N PRO A 42 -6.31 14.02 -11.77
CA PRO A 42 -5.26 14.14 -12.77
C PRO A 42 -3.97 13.50 -12.23
N ASP A 43 -3.59 12.37 -12.83
CA ASP A 43 -2.28 11.73 -12.61
C ASP A 43 -1.21 12.54 -13.38
N GLU A 44 -0.74 13.66 -12.80
CA GLU A 44 0.22 14.56 -13.47
C GLU A 44 1.69 14.07 -13.37
N ASP A 45 1.98 13.09 -12.53
CA ASP A 45 3.35 12.64 -12.25
C ASP A 45 3.68 11.25 -12.83
N SER A 46 4.92 11.07 -13.29
CA SER A 46 5.42 9.78 -13.81
C SER A 46 5.47 8.65 -12.76
N ASP A 47 5.35 9.01 -11.47
CA ASP A 47 5.28 8.08 -10.33
C ASP A 47 3.83 7.75 -9.91
N SER A 48 2.81 8.18 -10.68
CA SER A 48 1.36 7.96 -10.46
C SER A 48 0.88 6.50 -10.35
N GLY A 49 1.80 5.52 -10.34
CA GLY A 49 1.53 4.10 -10.08
C GLY A 49 2.20 3.53 -8.83
N MET A 50 3.05 4.29 -8.14
CA MET A 50 3.87 3.82 -7.02
C MET A 50 3.59 4.65 -5.77
N ASP A 51 2.32 4.76 -5.40
CA ASP A 51 1.95 5.39 -4.14
C ASP A 51 2.49 4.56 -2.98
N LYS A 52 3.61 5.01 -2.41
CA LYS A 52 4.23 4.34 -1.25
C LYS A 52 3.38 4.51 0.01
N CYS A 53 2.34 5.35 -0.02
CA CYS A 53 1.38 5.53 1.07
C CYS A 53 -0.04 5.16 0.62
N LEU A 54 -0.28 3.87 0.43
CA LEU A 54 -1.63 3.33 0.29
C LEU A 54 -2.26 3.13 1.67
N VAL A 55 -3.26 3.95 2.01
CA VAL A 55 -4.05 3.80 3.26
C VAL A 55 -4.71 2.42 3.32
N ALA A 56 -5.10 1.87 2.16
CA ALA A 56 -5.66 0.53 2.05
C ALA A 56 -4.68 -0.56 2.52
N ASP A 57 -3.38 -0.43 2.24
CA ASP A 57 -2.38 -1.40 2.66
C ASP A 57 -2.20 -1.40 4.17
N PHE A 58 -2.13 -0.21 4.78
CA PHE A 58 -2.07 -0.09 6.23
C PHE A 58 -3.30 -0.73 6.90
N ARG A 59 -4.50 -0.44 6.37
CA ARG A 59 -5.75 -1.01 6.85
C ARG A 59 -5.80 -2.52 6.68
N TYR A 60 -5.42 -3.04 5.52
CA TYR A 60 -5.37 -4.47 5.25
C TYR A 60 -4.40 -5.18 6.20
N LEU A 61 -3.19 -4.64 6.37
CA LEU A 61 -2.19 -5.16 7.31
C LEU A 61 -2.74 -5.24 8.73
N ALA A 62 -3.43 -4.18 9.19
CA ALA A 62 -4.03 -4.09 10.51
C ALA A 62 -5.13 -5.15 10.70
N LEU A 63 -6.08 -5.25 9.75
CA LEU A 63 -7.24 -6.15 9.87
C LEU A 63 -6.89 -7.62 9.61
N ASN A 64 -5.88 -7.90 8.78
CA ASN A 64 -5.51 -9.26 8.37
C ASN A 64 -4.47 -9.92 9.29
N THR A 65 -3.91 -9.21 10.27
CA THR A 65 -2.95 -9.79 11.22
C THR A 65 -3.63 -10.15 12.53
N SER A 66 -3.88 -11.43 12.80
CA SER A 66 -4.64 -11.87 13.98
C SER A 66 -3.92 -11.63 15.31
N ASP A 67 -2.61 -11.92 15.38
CA ASP A 67 -1.84 -11.77 16.62
C ASP A 67 -1.59 -10.28 16.95
N PRO A 68 -1.97 -9.80 18.16
CA PRO A 68 -1.86 -8.38 18.49
C PRO A 68 -0.42 -7.84 18.47
N ILE A 69 0.53 -8.59 19.02
CA ILE A 69 1.94 -8.15 19.09
C ILE A 69 2.55 -8.08 17.68
N LYS A 70 2.26 -9.07 16.83
CA LYS A 70 2.68 -9.07 15.43
C LYS A 70 2.02 -7.94 14.64
N ARG A 71 0.75 -7.65 14.88
CA ARG A 71 0.02 -6.53 14.25
C ARG A 71 0.66 -5.20 14.62
N MET A 72 0.93 -4.96 15.90
CA MET A 72 1.60 -3.75 16.39
C MET A 72 2.95 -3.55 15.70
N LYS A 73 3.84 -4.56 15.75
CA LYS A 73 5.17 -4.49 15.11
C LYS A 73 5.10 -4.23 13.61
N LYS A 74 4.17 -4.87 12.90
CA LYS A 74 3.97 -4.65 11.47
C LYS A 74 3.46 -3.23 11.18
N ALA A 75 2.53 -2.73 11.98
CA ALA A 75 1.96 -1.41 11.82
C ALA A 75 3.00 -0.31 12.10
N GLU A 76 3.79 -0.46 13.17
CA GLU A 76 4.93 0.41 13.48
C GLU A 76 5.95 0.44 12.34
N ASN A 77 6.30 -0.73 11.80
CA ASN A 77 7.21 -0.81 10.67
C ASN A 77 6.62 -0.17 9.40
N TRP A 78 5.32 -0.33 9.15
CA TRP A 78 4.65 0.29 8.01
C TRP A 78 4.69 1.81 8.11
N VAL A 79 4.27 2.40 9.25
CA VAL A 79 4.28 3.87 9.39
C VAL A 79 5.68 4.44 9.27
N LYS A 80 6.70 3.80 9.82
CA LYS A 80 8.09 4.25 9.71
C LYS A 80 8.59 4.34 8.25
N ASN A 81 8.17 3.39 7.41
CA ASN A 81 8.68 3.28 6.04
C ASN A 81 7.84 4.06 5.03
N ASN A 82 6.53 4.17 5.27
CA ASN A 82 5.56 4.61 4.29
C ASN A 82 4.99 6.00 4.59
N SER A 83 4.91 6.41 5.86
CA SER A 83 4.19 7.63 6.26
C SER A 83 4.75 8.93 5.67
N LYS A 84 6.06 8.99 5.44
CA LYS A 84 6.74 10.13 4.80
C LYS A 84 6.33 10.40 3.35
N TYR A 85 5.67 9.45 2.71
CA TYR A 85 5.15 9.59 1.35
C TYR A 85 3.65 9.91 1.32
N CYS A 86 3.01 10.00 2.49
CA CYS A 86 1.61 10.34 2.59
C CYS A 86 1.39 11.84 2.46
N ASN A 87 0.36 12.24 1.72
CA ASN A 87 -0.20 13.58 1.87
C ASN A 87 -0.99 13.71 3.20
N ILE A 88 -1.33 14.94 3.57
CA ILE A 88 -2.04 15.26 4.82
C ILE A 88 -3.35 14.46 4.93
N ALA A 89 -4.16 14.41 3.87
CA ALA A 89 -5.45 13.71 3.89
C ALA A 89 -5.30 12.21 4.22
N LYS A 90 -4.27 11.55 3.68
CA LYS A 90 -3.95 10.15 3.99
C LYS A 90 -3.46 9.97 5.43
N LEU A 91 -2.59 10.85 5.91
CA LEU A 91 -2.11 10.81 7.30
C LEU A 91 -3.25 10.98 8.30
N VAL A 92 -4.14 11.96 8.08
CA VAL A 92 -5.34 12.18 8.89
C VAL A 92 -6.27 10.97 8.83
N SER A 93 -6.46 10.39 7.63
CA SER A 93 -7.28 9.17 7.48
C SER A 93 -6.74 8.02 8.32
N ILE A 94 -5.42 7.80 8.34
CA ILE A 94 -4.80 6.78 9.17
C ILE A 94 -4.96 7.13 10.66
N ARG A 95 -4.60 8.35 11.07
CA ARG A 95 -4.69 8.81 12.47
C ARG A 95 -6.10 8.62 13.05
N ASN A 96 -7.13 9.02 12.31
CA ASN A 96 -8.52 8.99 12.79
C ASN A 96 -9.10 7.58 12.87
N ASN A 97 -8.58 6.63 12.09
CA ASN A 97 -9.12 5.28 12.03
C ASN A 97 -8.24 4.23 12.72
N ARG A 98 -7.01 4.57 13.13
CA ARG A 98 -6.06 3.58 13.68
C ARG A 98 -6.61 2.82 14.88
N ALA A 99 -7.37 3.50 15.75
CA ALA A 99 -7.95 2.87 16.94
C ALA A 99 -8.92 1.74 16.55
N GLN A 100 -9.74 1.97 15.53
CA GLN A 100 -10.67 0.97 15.00
C GLN A 100 -9.94 -0.16 14.26
N TRP A 101 -8.86 0.14 13.53
CA TRP A 101 -8.17 -0.86 12.71
C TRP A 101 -7.18 -1.72 13.51
N LEU A 102 -6.49 -1.13 14.47
CA LEU A 102 -5.46 -1.81 15.27
C LEU A 102 -6.02 -2.40 16.56
N GLY A 103 -7.03 -1.77 17.17
CA GLY A 103 -7.56 -2.17 18.47
C GLY A 103 -6.49 -2.11 19.55
N THR A 104 -6.27 -3.20 20.26
CA THR A 104 -5.23 -3.30 21.31
C THR A 104 -3.80 -3.27 20.78
N SER A 105 -3.63 -3.34 19.45
CA SER A 105 -2.33 -3.26 18.80
C SER A 105 -1.93 -1.82 18.43
N ASP A 106 -2.76 -0.82 18.74
CA ASP A 106 -2.38 0.58 18.60
C ASP A 106 -1.26 0.92 19.61
N SER A 107 -0.37 1.82 19.25
CA SER A 107 0.78 2.18 20.09
C SER A 107 1.11 3.66 20.00
N ALA A 108 1.71 4.18 21.09
CA ALA A 108 2.23 5.54 21.12
C ALA A 108 3.29 5.79 20.03
N THR A 109 4.02 4.76 19.61
CA THR A 109 4.97 4.84 18.49
C THR A 109 4.28 5.19 17.19
N ILE A 110 3.12 4.56 16.91
CA ILE A 110 2.33 4.83 15.70
C ILE A 110 1.77 6.25 15.75
N ASP A 111 1.29 6.68 16.91
CA ASP A 111 0.81 8.05 17.13
C ASP A 111 1.88 9.11 16.89
N ALA A 112 3.04 8.95 17.52
CA ALA A 112 4.14 9.89 17.41
C ALA A 112 4.64 10.01 15.96
N GLU A 113 4.76 8.89 15.24
CA GLU A 113 5.23 8.93 13.86
C GLU A 113 4.21 9.62 12.92
N LEU A 114 2.91 9.33 13.07
CA LEU A 114 1.89 9.99 12.27
C LEU A 114 1.79 11.49 12.60
N GLY A 115 1.87 11.85 13.89
CA GLY A 115 1.90 13.24 14.35
C GLY A 115 3.08 14.00 13.76
N ARG A 116 4.28 13.44 13.84
CA ARG A 116 5.51 14.01 13.27
C ARG A 116 5.36 14.30 11.77
N GLN A 117 4.76 13.40 11.01
CA GLN A 117 4.58 13.60 9.56
C GLN A 117 3.50 14.64 9.27
N LEU A 118 2.46 14.72 10.09
CA LEU A 118 1.43 15.77 9.97
C LEU A 118 2.01 17.14 10.26
N GLU A 119 2.87 17.25 11.27
CA GLU A 119 3.59 18.49 11.58
C GLU A 119 4.51 18.89 10.43
N ILE A 120 5.33 17.97 9.91
CA ILE A 120 6.21 18.25 8.75
C ILE A 120 5.41 18.67 7.52
N ALA A 121 4.29 18.00 7.23
CA ALA A 121 3.47 18.32 6.07
C ALA A 121 2.68 19.64 6.25
N GLY A 122 2.36 20.03 7.49
CA GLY A 122 1.61 21.23 7.85
C GLY A 122 2.47 22.43 8.26
N ASP A 123 3.80 22.31 8.28
CA ASP A 123 4.72 23.34 8.80
C ASP A 123 4.57 24.69 8.11
N SER A 124 4.19 24.70 6.83
CA SER A 124 3.98 25.94 6.06
C SER A 124 2.62 26.61 6.29
N SER A 125 1.69 26.02 7.05
CA SER A 125 0.34 26.55 7.27
C SER A 125 -0.01 26.63 8.76
N LEU A 126 -0.10 27.87 9.28
CA LEU A 126 -0.52 28.13 10.65
C LEU A 126 -1.92 27.57 10.94
N GLU A 127 -2.81 27.61 9.95
CA GLU A 127 -4.14 27.00 10.04
C GLU A 127 -4.08 25.49 10.19
N MET A 128 -3.24 24.82 9.40
CA MET A 128 -3.03 23.38 9.53
C MET A 128 -2.43 23.00 10.89
N GLN A 129 -1.46 23.78 11.37
CA GLN A 129 -0.88 23.57 12.70
C GLN A 129 -1.94 23.76 13.79
N ALA A 130 -2.75 24.81 13.70
CA ALA A 130 -3.83 25.06 14.65
C ALA A 130 -4.87 23.92 14.63
N ALA A 131 -5.29 23.48 13.45
CA ALA A 131 -6.23 22.37 13.29
C ALA A 131 -5.69 21.06 13.87
N LEU A 132 -4.39 20.78 13.73
CA LEU A 132 -3.76 19.55 14.21
C LEU A 132 -3.91 19.36 15.73
N TYR A 133 -3.82 20.46 16.46
CA TYR A 133 -3.90 20.51 17.93
C TYR A 133 -5.24 21.06 18.46
N GLY A 134 -6.22 21.30 17.59
CA GLY A 134 -7.53 21.84 17.99
C GLY A 134 -7.46 23.27 18.55
N LEU A 135 -6.45 24.05 18.14
CA LEU A 135 -6.30 25.44 18.52
C LEU A 135 -7.26 26.30 17.68
N LYS A 136 -7.91 27.27 18.34
CA LYS A 136 -8.67 28.30 17.65
C LYS A 136 -7.71 29.38 17.17
N LEU A 137 -7.66 29.61 15.85
CA LEU A 137 -6.94 30.76 15.32
C LEU A 137 -7.58 32.07 15.78
N PRO A 138 -6.78 33.13 15.99
CA PRO A 138 -7.34 34.47 16.08
C PRO A 138 -8.16 34.78 14.81
N PRO A 139 -9.20 35.62 14.90
CA PRO A 139 -9.88 36.12 13.72
C PRO A 139 -8.84 36.63 12.72
N GLN A 140 -9.00 36.32 11.44
CA GLN A 140 -8.22 37.02 10.42
C GLN A 140 -8.67 38.49 10.50
N ASP A 141 -7.73 39.41 10.66
CA ASP A 141 -8.03 40.82 10.56
C ASP A 141 -8.59 41.02 9.14
N GLU A 142 -9.91 41.24 9.03
CA GLU A 142 -10.51 41.67 7.77
C GLU A 142 -9.77 42.93 7.38
N ASP A 143 -9.11 42.95 6.21
CA ASP A 143 -8.42 44.13 5.69
C ASP A 143 -9.38 45.31 5.87
N GLU A 144 -9.06 46.19 6.81
CA GLU A 144 -9.83 47.40 7.06
C GLU A 144 -10.00 48.08 5.71
N ASP A 145 -11.26 48.23 5.31
CA ASP A 145 -11.70 48.74 4.03
C ASP A 145 -10.76 49.86 3.53
N GLN A 146 -10.03 49.58 2.44
CA GLN A 146 -9.25 50.60 1.76
C GLN A 146 -10.21 51.67 1.25
N GLU A 147 -10.26 52.77 2.00
CA GLU A 147 -10.93 54.04 1.72
C GLU A 147 -10.43 54.69 0.42
#